data_AF-A0A377YAS3-F1
#
_entry.id   AF-A0A377YAS3-F1
#
_cell.length_a   1.000
_cell.length_b   1.000
_cell.length_c   1.000
_cell.angle_alpha   90.00
_cell.angle_beta   90.00
_cell.angle_gamma   90.00
#
_symmetry.space_group_name_H-M   'P 1'
#
loop_
_entity.id
_entity.type
_entity.pdbx_description
1 polymer ?
#
loop_
_entity_poly.entity_id
_entity_poly.type
_entity_poly.pdbx_seq_one_letter_code
_entity_poly.pdbx_strand_id
1 'polypeptide(L)'
;MGDSAPHKALRLIGTGLVILLPVVLALWFAQLRAKAETIDQLHSFSQLALQKTEMVIREADQARAKASQYRGELCSADHQRYLLHIVRGLLYVEDLIYANGQRFICSTSVHQQTGWRMPAANYTKKPDVAIYYYRDTPFYPGFSMNYMQKGPYVVVVNPFSYSSVIASDRDLAYGVFDTKTNLFFSVSNNVEPAELHALIREGDTFFNQNGRVYTIARSAGVVAHPPTVSLAAQYAAAGSELPPAAPALPADYRY
;
A
#
# COMPACT_ATOMS: atom_id res chain seq x y z
N MET A 1 -1.52 -57.57 -50.53
CA MET A 1 -2.16 -56.27 -50.79
C MET A 1 -2.42 -55.59 -49.46
N GLY A 2 -1.50 -54.75 -48.99
CA GLY A 2 -1.65 -54.09 -47.70
C GLY A 2 -0.60 -53.02 -47.56
N ASP A 3 -0.96 -51.78 -47.87
CA ASP A 3 -0.31 -50.56 -47.37
C ASP A 3 -1.06 -49.35 -47.91
N SER A 4 -1.82 -48.64 -47.05
CA SER A 4 -2.38 -47.30 -47.33
C SER A 4 -3.19 -46.67 -46.19
N ALA A 5 -3.32 -47.30 -45.03
CA ALA A 5 -3.98 -46.68 -43.88
C ALA A 5 -3.09 -45.68 -43.10
N PRO A 6 -1.79 -45.94 -42.83
CA PRO A 6 -1.02 -45.12 -41.88
C PRO A 6 -0.65 -43.74 -42.45
N HIS A 7 -0.34 -43.65 -43.75
CA HIS A 7 0.07 -42.38 -44.37
C HIS A 7 -1.04 -41.34 -44.50
N LYS A 8 -2.30 -41.75 -44.67
CA LYS A 8 -3.45 -40.84 -44.71
C LYS A 8 -3.78 -40.27 -43.33
N ALA A 9 -3.72 -41.11 -42.29
CA ALA A 9 -3.91 -40.67 -40.91
C ALA A 9 -2.80 -39.69 -40.47
N LEU A 10 -1.54 -39.98 -40.80
CA LEU A 10 -0.41 -39.11 -40.47
C LEU A 10 -0.49 -37.73 -41.16
N ARG A 11 -0.99 -37.68 -42.41
CA ARG A 11 -1.20 -36.42 -43.15
C ARG A 11 -2.28 -35.54 -42.53
N LEU A 12 -3.39 -36.14 -42.09
CA LEU A 12 -4.49 -35.44 -41.43
C LEU A 12 -4.08 -34.90 -40.05
N ILE A 13 -3.34 -35.68 -39.27
CA ILE A 13 -2.79 -35.24 -37.98
C ILE A 13 -1.78 -34.11 -38.18
N GLY A 14 -0.90 -34.23 -39.19
CA GLY A 14 0.07 -33.19 -39.53
C GLY A 14 -0.57 -31.87 -39.98
N THR A 15 -1.66 -31.91 -40.76
CA THR A 15 -2.38 -30.69 -41.16
C THR A 15 -3.14 -30.06 -39.99
N GLY A 16 -3.78 -30.87 -39.16
CA GLY A 16 -4.41 -30.39 -37.92
C GLY A 16 -3.41 -29.72 -36.99
N LEU A 17 -2.21 -30.29 -36.84
CA LEU A 17 -1.13 -29.72 -36.05
C LEU A 17 -0.64 -28.37 -36.62
N VAL A 18 -0.43 -28.28 -37.93
CA VAL A 18 0.04 -27.03 -38.57
C VAL A 18 -0.97 -25.89 -38.45
N ILE A 19 -2.26 -26.18 -38.36
CA ILE A 19 -3.32 -25.17 -38.23
C ILE A 19 -3.59 -24.82 -36.76
N LEU A 20 -3.62 -25.81 -35.87
CA LEU A 20 -3.94 -25.60 -34.45
C LEU A 20 -2.76 -25.07 -33.64
N LEU A 21 -1.53 -25.50 -33.95
CA LEU A 21 -0.33 -25.11 -33.21
C LEU A 21 -0.10 -23.58 -33.23
N PRO A 22 -0.20 -22.86 -34.36
CA PRO A 22 -0.04 -21.41 -34.37
C PRO A 22 -1.10 -20.68 -33.53
N VAL A 23 -2.34 -21.18 -33.50
CA VAL A 23 -3.43 -20.60 -32.71
C VAL A 23 -3.18 -20.79 -31.22
N VAL A 24 -2.82 -22.00 -30.80
CA VAL A 24 -2.49 -22.30 -29.40
C VAL A 24 -1.25 -21.51 -28.94
N LEU A 25 -0.21 -21.42 -29.79
CA LEU A 25 0.97 -20.62 -29.50
C LEU A 25 0.64 -19.12 -29.40
N ALA A 26 -0.20 -18.58 -30.28
CA ALA A 26 -0.62 -17.19 -30.22
C ALA A 26 -1.39 -16.89 -28.93
N LEU A 27 -2.32 -17.76 -28.52
CA LEU A 27 -3.04 -17.64 -27.25
C LEU A 27 -2.10 -17.76 -26.05
N TRP A 28 -1.14 -18.67 -26.09
CA TRP A 28 -0.13 -18.83 -25.05
C TRP A 28 0.78 -17.60 -24.94
N PHE A 29 1.25 -17.06 -26.06
CA PHE A 29 2.03 -15.81 -26.08
C PHE A 29 1.22 -14.62 -25.60
N ALA A 30 -0.08 -14.55 -25.93
CA ALA A 30 -0.98 -13.52 -25.42
C ALA A 30 -1.11 -13.63 -23.89
N GLN A 31 -1.29 -14.84 -23.36
CA GLN A 31 -1.34 -15.08 -21.91
C GLN A 31 -0.02 -14.76 -21.20
N LEU A 32 1.13 -15.07 -21.82
CA LEU A 32 2.44 -14.72 -21.27
C LEU A 32 2.67 -13.21 -21.23
N ARG A 33 2.33 -12.50 -22.31
CA ARG A 33 2.47 -11.04 -22.38
C ARG A 33 1.53 -10.35 -21.39
N ALA A 34 0.28 -10.78 -21.31
CA ALA A 34 -0.69 -10.24 -20.36
C ALA A 34 -0.21 -10.40 -18.91
N LYS A 35 0.38 -11.55 -18.56
CA LYS A 35 0.96 -11.76 -17.22
C LYS A 35 2.18 -10.86 -16.96
N ALA A 36 3.08 -10.72 -17.92
CA ALA A 36 4.30 -9.94 -17.75
C ALA A 36 4.02 -8.43 -17.59
N GLU A 37 3.05 -7.89 -18.34
CA GLU A 37 2.68 -6.48 -18.29
C GLU A 37 2.04 -6.09 -16.94
N THR A 38 1.12 -6.92 -16.43
CA THR A 38 0.50 -6.70 -15.10
C THR A 38 1.54 -6.75 -13.98
N ILE A 39 2.55 -7.63 -14.08
CA ILE A 39 3.62 -7.75 -13.09
C ILE A 39 4.47 -6.47 -13.04
N ASP A 40 4.86 -5.92 -14.19
CA ASP A 40 5.70 -4.73 -14.26
C ASP A 40 4.98 -3.47 -13.75
N GLN A 41 3.69 -3.34 -14.06
CA GLN A 41 2.83 -2.28 -13.53
C GLN A 41 2.72 -2.35 -12.00
N LEU A 42 2.49 -3.55 -11.46
CA LEU A 42 2.34 -3.74 -10.02
C LEU A 42 3.67 -3.50 -9.28
N HIS A 43 4.80 -3.87 -9.88
CA HIS A 43 6.12 -3.54 -9.35
C HIS A 43 6.36 -2.03 -9.28
N SER A 44 6.10 -1.33 -10.39
CA SER A 44 6.28 0.14 -10.48
C SER A 44 5.37 0.89 -9.51
N PHE A 45 4.10 0.47 -9.40
CA PHE A 45 3.18 0.97 -8.37
C PHE A 45 3.75 0.79 -6.97
N SER A 46 4.25 -0.41 -6.68
CA SER A 46 4.71 -0.74 -5.34
C SER A 46 5.93 0.06 -4.93
N GLN A 47 6.86 0.31 -5.87
CA GLN A 47 7.99 1.21 -5.64
C GLN A 47 7.54 2.64 -5.35
N LEU A 48 6.59 3.17 -6.12
CA LEU A 48 6.08 4.53 -5.93
C LEU A 48 5.34 4.68 -4.59
N ALA A 49 4.54 3.68 -4.21
CA ALA A 49 3.85 3.66 -2.91
C ALA A 49 4.83 3.60 -1.73
N LEU A 50 5.89 2.79 -1.84
CA LEU A 50 6.95 2.73 -0.83
C LEU A 50 7.71 4.05 -0.73
N GLN A 51 8.06 4.67 -1.87
CA GLN A 51 8.71 5.99 -1.89
C GLN A 51 7.82 7.06 -1.24
N LYS A 52 6.51 7.02 -1.47
CA LYS A 52 5.56 7.90 -0.79
C LYS A 52 5.54 7.65 0.72
N THR A 53 5.47 6.38 1.13
CA THR A 53 5.53 6.00 2.55
C THR A 53 6.79 6.57 3.22
N GLU A 54 7.95 6.47 2.57
CA GLU A 54 9.21 7.05 3.07
C GLU A 54 9.13 8.58 3.20
N MET A 55 8.48 9.26 2.26
CA MET A 55 8.25 10.71 2.33
C MET A 55 7.38 11.09 3.54
N VAL A 56 6.30 10.35 3.79
CA VAL A 56 5.41 10.58 4.95
C VAL A 56 6.18 10.41 6.26
N ILE A 57 6.97 9.35 6.40
CA ILE A 57 7.74 9.13 7.63
C ILE A 57 8.82 10.20 7.81
N ARG A 58 9.48 10.62 6.73
CA ARG A 58 10.47 11.72 6.78
C ARG A 58 9.84 13.03 7.25
N GLU A 59 8.65 13.40 6.75
CA GLU A 59 7.93 14.57 7.25
C GLU A 59 7.56 14.44 8.73
N ALA A 60 7.16 13.25 9.18
CA ALA A 60 6.90 13.00 10.61
C ALA A 60 8.16 13.18 11.48
N ASP A 61 9.34 12.72 11.02
CA ASP A 61 10.61 13.01 11.71
C ASP A 61 10.93 14.51 11.73
N GLN A 62 10.72 15.22 10.62
CA GLN A 62 10.91 16.67 10.54
C GLN A 62 9.99 17.43 11.49
N ALA A 63 8.71 17.05 11.57
CA ALA A 63 7.72 17.65 12.45
C ALA A 63 8.16 17.56 13.91
N ARG A 64 8.59 16.36 14.33
CA ARG A 64 9.11 16.11 15.69
C ARG A 64 10.40 16.87 15.98
N ALA A 65 11.31 16.91 15.01
CA ALA A 65 12.58 17.64 15.16
C ALA A 65 12.37 19.15 15.32
N LYS A 66 11.32 19.71 14.70
CA LYS A 66 10.91 21.10 14.95
C LYS A 66 10.24 21.24 16.32
N ALA A 67 9.29 20.36 16.65
CA ALA A 67 8.58 20.40 17.93
C ALA A 67 9.54 20.34 19.14
N SER A 68 10.62 19.56 19.05
CA SER A 68 11.63 19.44 20.11
C SER A 68 12.50 20.68 20.33
N GLN A 69 12.42 21.68 19.45
CA GLN A 69 13.15 22.94 19.60
C GLN A 69 12.43 23.96 20.47
N TYR A 70 11.16 23.72 20.82
CA TYR A 70 10.40 24.62 21.69
C TYR A 70 11.04 24.71 23.09
N ARG A 71 11.16 25.93 23.62
CA ARG A 71 11.81 26.22 24.92
C ARG A 71 10.90 26.84 25.99
N GLY A 72 9.64 27.13 25.64
CA GLY A 72 8.68 27.74 26.56
C GLY A 72 7.95 26.73 27.44
N GLU A 73 6.86 27.18 28.07
CA GLU A 73 6.00 26.32 28.89
C GLU A 73 5.22 25.34 28.00
N LEU A 74 5.40 24.04 28.26
CA LEU A 74 4.74 22.97 27.51
C LEU A 74 3.24 22.97 27.79
N CYS A 75 2.46 22.70 26.74
CA CYS A 75 0.98 22.76 26.76
C CYS A 75 0.37 24.12 27.12
N SER A 76 1.16 25.20 27.08
CA SER A 76 0.64 26.57 27.05
C SER A 76 -0.02 26.88 25.69
N ALA A 77 -0.78 27.98 25.63
CA ALA A 77 -1.34 28.47 24.37
C ALA A 77 -0.25 28.80 23.33
N ASP A 78 0.93 29.25 23.78
CA ASP A 78 2.08 29.50 22.88
C ASP A 78 2.64 28.20 22.32
N HIS A 79 2.74 27.15 23.14
CA HIS A 79 3.18 25.83 22.68
C HIS A 79 2.23 25.25 21.64
N GLN A 80 0.91 25.28 21.89
CA GLN A 80 -0.08 24.77 20.93
C GLN A 80 -0.06 25.54 19.60
N ARG A 81 0.09 26.88 19.66
CA ARG A 81 0.28 27.72 18.47
C ARG A 81 1.57 27.38 17.71
N TYR A 82 2.66 27.10 18.43
CA TYR A 82 3.93 26.68 17.83
C TYR A 82 3.79 25.33 17.09
N LEU A 83 3.16 24.34 17.72
CA LEU A 83 2.87 23.05 17.08
C LEU A 83 1.98 23.24 15.84
N LEU A 84 0.94 24.08 15.93
CA LEU A 84 0.03 24.34 14.82
C LEU A 84 0.77 24.96 13.63
N HIS A 85 1.70 25.90 13.89
CA HIS A 85 2.54 26.49 12.86
C HIS A 85 3.43 25.47 12.14
N ILE A 86 3.93 24.45 12.87
CA ILE A 86 4.70 23.36 12.26
C ILE A 86 3.81 22.53 11.34
N VAL A 87 2.66 22.07 11.84
CA VAL A 87 1.72 21.19 11.11
C VAL A 87 1.24 21.85 9.82
N ARG A 88 0.93 23.16 9.85
CA ARG A 88 0.48 23.92 8.67
C ARG A 88 1.49 23.97 7.51
N GLY A 89 2.76 23.69 7.77
CA GLY A 89 3.81 23.66 6.75
C GLY A 89 4.14 22.26 6.23
N LEU A 90 3.34 21.25 6.58
CA LEU A 90 3.57 19.84 6.23
C LEU A 90 2.35 19.29 5.49
N LEU A 91 2.58 18.33 4.59
CA LEU A 91 1.52 17.79 3.74
C LEU A 91 0.85 16.56 4.36
N TYR A 92 1.61 15.74 5.08
CA TYR A 92 1.14 14.43 5.56
C TYR A 92 0.95 14.33 7.07
N VAL A 93 1.28 15.40 7.80
CA VAL A 93 1.11 15.47 9.25
C VAL A 93 -0.19 16.19 9.55
N GLU A 94 -1.09 15.50 10.23
CA GLU A 94 -2.42 16.01 10.56
C GLU A 94 -2.41 16.77 11.89
N ASP A 95 -1.61 16.28 12.85
CA ASP A 95 -1.48 16.91 14.17
C ASP A 95 -0.13 16.54 14.83
N LEU A 96 0.26 17.34 15.81
CA LEU A 96 1.40 17.12 16.69
C LEU A 96 0.92 17.12 18.14
N ILE A 97 1.21 16.04 18.85
CA ILE A 97 0.81 15.84 20.24
C ILE A 97 2.06 15.78 21.11
N TYR A 98 2.05 16.51 22.22
CA TYR A 98 3.00 16.33 23.30
C TYR A 98 2.52 15.25 24.27
N ALA A 99 3.41 14.33 24.60
CA ALA A 99 3.17 13.20 25.45
C ALA A 99 4.20 13.11 26.58
N ASN A 100 3.72 12.70 27.75
CA ASN A 100 4.55 12.28 28.87
C ASN A 100 4.45 10.75 28.99
N GLY A 101 5.44 10.05 28.44
CA GLY A 101 5.40 8.60 28.30
C GLY A 101 4.22 8.16 27.42
N GLN A 102 3.32 7.33 27.95
CA GLN A 102 2.11 6.87 27.25
C GLN A 102 0.90 7.80 27.43
N ARG A 103 1.06 8.94 28.12
CA ARG A 103 -0.04 9.90 28.33
C ARG A 103 0.09 11.05 27.35
N PHE A 104 -0.93 11.21 26.52
CA PHE A 104 -1.01 12.27 25.53
C PHE A 104 -1.71 13.47 26.18
N ILE A 105 -1.03 14.60 26.25
CA ILE A 105 -1.46 15.73 27.10
C ILE A 105 -2.12 16.81 26.25
N CYS A 106 -1.41 17.34 25.25
CA CYS A 106 -1.93 18.42 24.41
C CYS A 106 -1.51 18.25 22.96
N SER A 107 -2.37 18.69 22.05
CA SER A 107 -2.13 18.77 20.62
C SER A 107 -2.24 20.22 20.11
N THR A 108 -2.24 20.42 18.79
CA THR A 108 -2.43 21.75 18.20
C THR A 108 -3.76 22.42 18.58
N SER A 109 -4.80 21.64 18.94
CA SER A 109 -6.13 22.15 19.23
C SER A 109 -6.76 21.59 20.52
N VAL A 110 -6.32 20.43 21.00
CA VAL A 110 -6.92 19.75 22.16
C VAL A 110 -5.95 19.75 23.35
N HIS A 111 -6.46 19.95 24.56
CA HIS A 111 -5.70 19.79 25.80
C HIS A 111 -6.48 18.90 26.79
N GLN A 112 -5.91 17.76 27.12
CA GLN A 112 -6.42 16.80 28.09
C GLN A 112 -5.74 17.04 29.45
N GLN A 113 -6.46 17.64 30.42
CA GLN A 113 -5.88 18.05 31.72
C GLN A 113 -5.21 16.89 32.49
N THR A 114 -5.80 15.69 32.46
CA THR A 114 -5.22 14.50 33.11
C THR A 114 -4.34 13.66 32.19
N GLY A 115 -4.25 14.04 30.92
CA GLY A 115 -3.69 13.24 29.83
C GLY A 115 -4.57 12.05 29.45
N TRP A 116 -4.61 11.73 28.16
CA TRP A 116 -5.19 10.51 27.64
C TRP A 116 -4.17 9.38 27.66
N ARG A 117 -4.47 8.27 28.34
CA ARG A 117 -3.57 7.11 28.37
C ARG A 117 -3.76 6.30 27.09
N MET A 118 -2.75 6.29 26.24
CA MET A 118 -2.78 5.49 25.02
C MET A 118 -2.69 3.99 25.37
N PRO A 119 -3.53 3.12 24.77
CA PRO A 119 -3.38 1.67 24.86
C PRO A 119 -2.01 1.21 24.36
N ALA A 120 -1.68 -0.06 24.57
CA ALA A 120 -0.40 -0.62 24.11
C ALA A 120 -0.14 -0.32 22.63
N ALA A 121 1.11 0.05 22.33
CA ALA A 121 1.57 0.30 20.97
C ALA A 121 1.58 -0.99 20.16
N ASN A 122 1.27 -0.88 18.87
CA ASN A 122 1.41 -2.01 17.95
C ASN A 122 2.88 -2.32 17.69
N TYR A 123 3.70 -1.27 17.61
CA TYR A 123 5.13 -1.37 17.38
C TYR A 123 5.90 -0.57 18.42
N THR A 124 6.99 -1.14 18.93
CA THR A 124 7.93 -0.43 19.83
C THR A 124 9.36 -0.69 19.41
N LYS A 125 10.21 0.34 19.47
CA LYS A 125 11.65 0.22 19.23
C LYS A 125 12.41 1.08 20.23
N LYS A 126 13.42 0.48 20.86
CA LYS A 126 14.30 1.19 21.78
C LYS A 126 15.07 2.30 21.03
N PRO A 127 15.37 3.44 21.67
CA PRO A 127 15.09 3.74 23.07
C PRO A 127 13.66 4.25 23.35
N ASP A 128 13.00 4.91 22.40
CA ASP A 128 11.84 5.76 22.71
C ASP A 128 10.78 5.83 21.59
N VAL A 129 10.72 4.84 20.71
CA VAL A 129 9.74 4.81 19.60
C VAL A 129 8.57 3.90 19.94
N ALA A 130 7.35 4.43 19.77
CA ALA A 130 6.11 3.67 19.85
C ALA A 130 5.19 4.09 18.69
N ILE A 131 4.56 3.12 18.01
CA ILE A 131 3.62 3.41 16.91
C ILE A 131 2.30 2.69 17.19
N TYR A 132 1.22 3.43 17.01
CA TYR A 132 -0.15 2.99 17.26
C TYR A 132 -0.92 3.09 15.94
N TYR A 133 -1.42 1.96 15.44
CA TYR A 133 -2.13 1.90 14.17
C TYR A 133 -3.63 2.08 14.37
N TYR A 134 -4.30 2.85 13.50
CA TYR A 134 -5.76 2.98 13.49
C TYR A 134 -6.40 3.21 14.88
N ARG A 135 -5.89 4.18 15.65
CA ARG A 135 -6.49 4.53 16.95
C ARG A 135 -7.51 5.64 16.78
N ASP A 136 -8.73 5.39 17.23
CA ASP A 136 -9.69 6.44 17.54
C ASP A 136 -9.35 7.00 18.93
N THR A 137 -9.11 8.30 19.02
CA THR A 137 -8.74 8.95 20.27
C THR A 137 -9.51 10.26 20.43
N PRO A 138 -9.64 10.80 21.65
CA PRO A 138 -10.25 12.12 21.85
C PRO A 138 -9.58 13.28 21.11
N PHE A 139 -8.38 13.09 20.55
CA PHE A 139 -7.70 14.10 19.72
C PHE A 139 -8.27 14.15 18.29
N TYR A 140 -8.78 13.02 17.79
CA TYR A 140 -9.35 12.85 16.44
C TYR A 140 -10.61 11.96 16.52
N PRO A 141 -11.70 12.43 17.15
CA PRO A 141 -12.87 11.61 17.40
C PRO A 141 -13.52 11.15 16.10
N GLY A 142 -13.75 9.84 15.96
CA GLY A 142 -14.38 9.24 14.78
C GLY A 142 -13.43 9.02 13.60
N PHE A 143 -12.14 9.33 13.74
CA PHE A 143 -11.12 9.07 12.73
C PHE A 143 -10.04 8.15 13.29
N SER A 144 -9.91 6.95 12.71
CA SER A 144 -8.88 5.99 13.10
C SER A 144 -7.52 6.41 12.52
N MET A 145 -6.71 7.11 13.31
CA MET A 145 -5.43 7.68 12.87
C MET A 145 -4.24 6.80 13.25
N ASN A 146 -3.11 7.00 12.56
CA ASN A 146 -1.83 6.46 13.00
C ASN A 146 -1.08 7.48 13.85
N TYR A 147 -0.51 7.01 14.96
CA TYR A 147 0.22 7.84 15.92
C TYR A 147 1.66 7.34 15.98
N MET A 148 2.61 8.20 15.63
CA MET A 148 4.04 7.88 15.61
C MET A 148 4.77 8.65 16.70
N GLN A 149 5.00 7.99 17.83
CA GLN A 149 5.71 8.56 18.98
C GLN A 149 7.23 8.34 18.86
N LYS A 150 7.99 9.39 19.12
CA LYS A 150 9.43 9.33 19.44
C LYS A 150 9.76 10.39 20.46
N GLY A 151 10.25 9.95 21.62
CA GLY A 151 10.46 10.82 22.76
C GLY A 151 9.13 11.43 23.24
N PRO A 152 9.08 12.74 23.52
CA PRO A 152 7.89 13.40 24.06
C PRO A 152 6.89 13.87 23.00
N TYR A 153 7.14 13.62 21.71
CA TYR A 153 6.25 14.05 20.64
C TYR A 153 5.69 12.89 19.83
N VAL A 154 4.44 13.04 19.46
CA VAL A 154 3.66 12.08 18.67
C VAL A 154 3.13 12.80 17.44
N VAL A 155 3.40 12.24 16.28
CA VAL A 155 2.86 12.72 15.00
C VAL A 155 1.59 11.94 14.71
N VAL A 156 0.52 12.65 14.37
CA VAL A 156 -0.71 12.05 13.87
C VAL A 156 -0.67 12.08 12.35
N VAL A 157 -0.90 10.92 11.73
CA VAL A 157 -0.90 10.75 10.28
C VAL A 157 -2.16 9.99 9.90
N ASN A 158 -2.86 10.48 8.88
CA ASN A 158 -3.97 9.74 8.29
C ASN A 158 -3.43 8.44 7.65
N PRO A 159 -3.95 7.25 7.99
CA PRO A 159 -3.50 5.99 7.39
C PRO A 159 -3.51 6.02 5.86
N PHE A 160 -4.42 6.73 5.22
CA PHE A 160 -4.47 6.85 3.76
C PHE A 160 -3.29 7.65 3.18
N SER A 161 -2.61 8.49 3.97
CA SER A 161 -1.47 9.29 3.49
C SER A 161 -0.28 8.43 3.06
N TYR A 162 -0.07 7.27 3.69
CA TYR A 162 1.05 6.36 3.35
C TYR A 162 0.90 5.71 1.97
N SER A 163 -0.34 5.40 1.59
CA SER A 163 -0.61 4.46 0.51
C SER A 163 -1.37 5.07 -0.67
N SER A 164 -1.88 6.30 -0.53
CA SER A 164 -2.52 7.06 -1.61
C SER A 164 -1.54 7.52 -2.69
N VAL A 165 -0.92 6.58 -3.39
CA VAL A 165 -0.49 6.83 -4.75
C VAL A 165 -1.76 7.01 -5.59
N ILE A 166 -1.73 7.88 -6.60
CA ILE A 166 -2.84 8.02 -7.55
C ILE A 166 -2.90 6.71 -8.36
N ALA A 167 -3.53 5.69 -7.79
CA ALA A 167 -4.04 4.57 -8.54
C ALA A 167 -5.42 5.01 -9.02
N SER A 168 -5.47 5.54 -10.24
CA SER A 168 -6.74 5.79 -10.94
C SER A 168 -7.55 4.51 -11.15
N ASP A 169 -6.95 3.36 -10.86
CA ASP A 169 -7.49 2.03 -11.06
C ASP A 169 -8.20 1.49 -9.80
N ARG A 170 -9.49 1.21 -9.93
CA ARG A 170 -10.35 0.71 -8.84
C ARG A 170 -10.12 -0.78 -8.55
N ASP A 171 -9.45 -1.50 -9.44
CA ASP A 171 -9.21 -2.94 -9.32
C ASP A 171 -7.92 -3.26 -8.55
N LEU A 172 -7.17 -2.21 -8.16
CA LEU A 172 -5.94 -2.33 -7.39
C LEU A 172 -6.24 -2.30 -5.88
N ALA A 173 -6.00 -3.43 -5.22
CA ALA A 173 -6.07 -3.60 -3.77
C ALA A 173 -4.65 -3.61 -3.18
N TYR A 174 -4.40 -2.87 -2.10
CA TYR A 174 -3.06 -2.80 -1.52
C TYR A 174 -3.06 -2.43 -0.05
N GLY A 175 -1.96 -2.74 0.64
CA GLY A 175 -1.75 -2.38 2.01
C GLY A 175 -0.27 -2.27 2.35
N VAL A 176 0.07 -1.27 3.16
CA VAL A 176 1.40 -1.07 3.72
C VAL A 176 1.43 -1.67 5.13
N PHE A 177 2.38 -2.56 5.37
CA PHE A 177 2.55 -3.24 6.64
C PHE A 177 3.97 -3.10 7.18
N ASP A 178 4.08 -3.20 8.50
CA ASP A 178 5.36 -3.26 9.21
C ASP A 178 5.87 -4.70 9.19
N THR A 179 7.10 -4.91 8.72
CA THR A 179 7.70 -6.25 8.60
C THR A 179 8.09 -6.87 9.94
N LYS A 180 8.05 -6.12 11.05
CA LYS A 180 8.30 -6.63 12.40
C LYS A 180 7.03 -7.18 13.06
N THR A 181 5.91 -6.49 12.89
CA THR A 181 4.63 -6.88 13.49
C THR A 181 3.71 -7.62 12.52
N ASN A 182 4.01 -7.56 11.22
CA ASN A 182 3.15 -7.97 10.11
C ASN A 182 1.76 -7.29 10.11
N LEU A 183 1.61 -6.20 10.86
CA LEU A 183 0.34 -5.47 10.92
C LEU A 183 0.31 -4.39 9.84
N PHE A 184 -0.83 -4.28 9.16
CA PHE A 184 -1.09 -3.18 8.26
C PHE A 184 -1.30 -1.89 9.06
N PHE A 185 -0.63 -0.83 8.63
CA PHE A 185 -0.87 0.52 9.12
C PHE A 185 -1.51 1.40 8.03
N SER A 186 -1.64 0.90 6.80
CA SER A 186 -2.40 1.55 5.74
C SER A 186 -2.97 0.48 4.81
N VAL A 187 -4.24 0.58 4.44
CA VAL A 187 -4.92 -0.35 3.52
C VAL A 187 -5.82 0.46 2.60
N SER A 188 -5.94 0.04 1.34
CA SER A 188 -6.86 0.64 0.38
C SER A 188 -8.31 0.34 0.73
N ASN A 189 -9.24 1.20 0.30
CA ASN A 189 -10.66 1.10 0.69
C ASN A 189 -11.41 -0.10 0.08
N ASN A 190 -10.84 -0.74 -0.94
CA ASN A 190 -11.46 -1.80 -1.74
C ASN A 190 -11.04 -3.21 -1.31
N VAL A 191 -10.39 -3.38 -0.15
CA VAL A 191 -9.93 -4.69 0.32
C VAL A 191 -9.95 -4.79 1.84
N GLU A 192 -10.37 -5.95 2.34
CA GLU A 192 -10.27 -6.23 3.77
C GLU A 192 -8.81 -6.56 4.15
N PRO A 193 -8.29 -6.01 5.26
CA PRO A 193 -6.91 -6.27 5.68
C PRO A 193 -6.58 -7.77 5.84
N ALA A 194 -7.58 -8.59 6.21
CA ALA A 194 -7.41 -10.03 6.39
C ALA A 194 -7.08 -10.75 5.07
N GLU A 195 -7.63 -10.29 3.94
CA GLU A 195 -7.35 -10.85 2.62
C GLU A 195 -5.88 -10.62 2.23
N LEU A 196 -5.37 -9.40 2.44
CA LEU A 196 -3.97 -9.10 2.18
C LEU A 196 -3.02 -9.73 3.20
N HIS A 197 -3.47 -9.96 4.44
CA HIS A 197 -2.63 -10.54 5.49
C HIS A 197 -2.29 -12.00 5.21
N ALA A 198 -3.16 -12.74 4.52
CA ALA A 198 -2.87 -14.09 4.05
C ALA A 198 -1.62 -14.13 3.15
N LEU A 199 -1.41 -13.07 2.37
CA LEU A 199 -0.31 -12.95 1.40
C LEU A 199 1.06 -12.72 2.06
N ILE A 200 1.11 -12.10 3.23
CA ILE A 200 2.37 -11.77 3.94
C ILE A 200 3.19 -13.05 4.24
N ARG A 201 2.56 -14.23 4.29
CA ARG A 201 3.20 -15.52 4.55
C ARG A 201 3.96 -16.09 3.36
N GLU A 202 3.65 -15.65 2.15
CA GLU A 202 4.30 -16.15 0.94
C GLU A 202 5.57 -15.31 0.69
N GLY A 203 6.74 -15.96 0.77
CA GLY A 203 8.04 -15.30 0.61
C GLY A 203 8.34 -14.80 -0.80
N ASP A 204 7.47 -15.14 -1.76
CA ASP A 204 7.63 -14.85 -3.17
C ASP A 204 7.19 -13.43 -3.52
N THR A 205 8.02 -12.77 -4.33
CA THR A 205 7.79 -11.38 -4.74
C THR A 205 6.63 -11.23 -5.72
N PHE A 206 6.23 -12.30 -6.41
CA PHE A 206 5.09 -12.32 -7.33
C PHE A 206 4.45 -13.71 -7.43
N PHE A 207 3.13 -13.79 -7.31
CA PHE A 207 2.38 -15.03 -7.51
C PHE A 207 0.98 -14.77 -8.07
N ASN A 208 0.36 -15.79 -8.66
CA ASN A 208 -1.01 -15.76 -9.15
C ASN A 208 -1.86 -16.74 -8.35
N GLN A 209 -2.97 -16.27 -7.80
CA GLN A 209 -3.95 -17.09 -7.09
C GLN A 209 -5.35 -16.62 -7.48
N ASN A 210 -6.22 -17.56 -7.88
CA ASN A 210 -7.63 -17.31 -8.19
C ASN A 210 -7.88 -16.16 -9.20
N GLY A 211 -7.05 -16.04 -10.23
CA GLY A 211 -7.19 -15.00 -11.27
C GLY A 211 -6.71 -13.61 -10.82
N ARG A 212 -6.03 -13.50 -9.68
CA ARG A 212 -5.45 -12.25 -9.17
C ARG A 212 -3.93 -12.37 -9.13
N VAL A 213 -3.25 -11.28 -9.46
CA VAL A 213 -1.79 -11.18 -9.44
C VAL A 213 -1.39 -10.40 -8.20
N TYR A 214 -0.42 -10.92 -7.48
CA TYR A 214 0.04 -10.39 -6.20
C TYR A 214 1.50 -9.99 -6.30
N THR A 215 1.89 -8.98 -5.53
CA THR A 215 3.29 -8.67 -5.26
C THR A 215 3.51 -8.22 -3.82
N ILE A 216 4.72 -8.46 -3.34
CA ILE A 216 5.22 -7.89 -2.10
C ILE A 216 6.50 -7.12 -2.43
N ALA A 217 6.41 -5.79 -2.36
CA ALA A 217 7.59 -4.94 -2.43
C ALA A 217 8.07 -4.60 -1.02
N ARG A 218 9.39 -4.55 -0.86
CA ARG A 218 10.04 -4.20 0.41
C ARG A 218 10.80 -2.90 0.24
N SER A 219 10.72 -2.00 1.21
CA SER A 219 11.54 -0.79 1.19
C SER A 219 13.02 -1.16 1.25
N ALA A 220 13.85 -0.59 0.37
CA ALA A 220 15.30 -0.78 0.38
C ALA A 220 16.01 -0.06 1.55
N GLY A 221 15.28 0.75 2.31
CA GLY A 221 15.81 1.62 3.36
C GLY A 221 16.49 0.90 4.54
N VAL A 222 17.81 0.75 4.43
CA VAL A 222 18.74 0.91 5.56
C VAL A 222 18.84 2.43 5.81
N VAL A 223 18.76 2.84 7.09
CA VAL A 223 19.02 4.19 7.68
C VAL A 223 17.80 4.76 8.45
N ALA A 224 17.91 4.75 9.78
CA ALA A 224 17.24 5.60 10.77
C ALA A 224 15.70 5.59 10.97
N HIS A 225 14.90 4.76 10.30
CA HIS A 225 13.43 4.77 10.46
C HIS A 225 12.90 3.61 11.34
N PRO A 226 11.83 3.81 12.14
CA PRO A 226 11.43 2.86 13.16
C PRO A 226 10.91 1.52 12.62
N PRO A 227 9.90 1.43 11.72
CA PRO A 227 9.58 0.16 11.07
C PRO A 227 10.22 0.08 9.67
N THR A 228 10.77 -1.09 9.35
CA THR A 228 10.98 -1.48 7.95
C THR A 228 9.60 -1.79 7.39
N VAL A 229 9.25 -1.18 6.26
CA VAL A 229 7.90 -1.26 5.70
C VAL A 229 7.90 -2.10 4.43
N SER A 230 6.79 -2.78 4.19
CA SER A 230 6.55 -3.51 2.96
C SER A 230 5.14 -3.22 2.46
N LEU A 231 4.97 -3.31 1.15
CA LEU A 231 3.69 -3.14 0.50
C LEU A 231 3.27 -4.49 -0.04
N ALA A 232 2.10 -4.96 0.39
CA ALA A 232 1.38 -6.04 -0.29
C ALA A 232 0.40 -5.39 -1.26
N ALA A 233 0.49 -5.73 -2.55
CA ALA A 233 -0.43 -5.25 -3.57
C ALA A 233 -0.99 -6.42 -4.39
N GLN A 234 -2.23 -6.26 -4.82
CA GLN A 234 -3.01 -7.23 -5.54
C GLN A 234 -3.76 -6.50 -6.65
N TYR A 235 -3.71 -7.07 -7.84
CA TYR A 235 -4.45 -6.59 -8.99
C TYR A 235 -5.31 -7.71 -9.54
N ALA A 236 -6.57 -7.42 -9.86
CA ALA A 236 -7.38 -8.34 -10.62
C ALA A 236 -6.77 -8.44 -12.03
N ALA A 237 -6.15 -9.57 -12.37
CA ALA A 237 -5.77 -9.78 -13.76
C ALA A 237 -7.07 -9.88 -14.55
N ALA A 238 -7.25 -9.03 -15.56
CA ALA A 238 -8.44 -9.04 -16.40
C ALA A 238 -8.73 -10.48 -16.86
N GLY A 239 -9.73 -11.06 -16.23
CA GLY A 239 -10.17 -12.43 -16.38
C GLY A 239 -11.69 -12.46 -16.33
N SER A 240 -12.33 -11.65 -17.15
CA SER A 240 -13.67 -11.97 -17.62
C SER A 240 -13.51 -12.87 -18.84
N GLU A 241 -14.05 -14.09 -18.74
CA GLU A 241 -14.33 -14.91 -19.91
C GLU A 241 -15.21 -14.10 -20.88
N LEU A 242 -14.85 -14.18 -22.16
CA LEU A 242 -15.31 -13.43 -23.34
C LEU A 242 -14.73 -12.02 -23.54
N PRO A 243 -14.06 -11.76 -24.69
CA PRO A 243 -13.84 -10.39 -25.12
C PRO A 243 -15.21 -9.72 -25.34
N PRO A 244 -15.39 -8.44 -24.94
CA PRO A 244 -16.54 -7.68 -25.42
C PRO A 244 -16.49 -7.70 -26.95
N ALA A 245 -17.61 -8.09 -27.57
CA ALA A 245 -17.76 -8.02 -29.02
C ALA A 245 -17.32 -6.63 -29.47
N ALA A 246 -16.38 -6.59 -30.42
CA ALA A 246 -15.95 -5.34 -31.03
C ALA A 246 -17.20 -4.55 -31.45
N PRO A 247 -17.33 -3.26 -31.08
CA PRO A 247 -18.43 -2.46 -31.59
C PRO A 247 -18.32 -2.48 -33.12
N ALA A 248 -19.38 -2.93 -33.77
CA ALA A 248 -19.51 -2.83 -35.21
C ALA A 248 -19.30 -1.37 -35.59
N LEU A 249 -18.23 -1.10 -36.34
CA LEU A 249 -18.00 0.21 -36.95
C LEU A 249 -19.27 0.55 -37.75
N PRO A 250 -19.95 1.68 -37.49
CA PRO A 250 -21.01 2.13 -38.36
C PRO A 250 -20.41 2.39 -39.75
N ALA A 251 -21.05 1.80 -40.75
CA ALA A 251 -20.74 2.01 -42.15
C ALA A 251 -21.17 3.41 -42.56
N ASP A 252 -20.40 4.42 -42.17
CA ASP A 252 -20.48 5.75 -42.75
C ASP A 252 -19.18 6.48 -42.44
N TYR A 253 -18.23 6.39 -43.36
CA TYR A 253 -17.31 7.45 -43.78
C TYR A 253 -16.49 6.88 -44.96
N ARG A 254 -17.12 6.83 -46.14
CA ARG A 254 -16.41 6.83 -47.42
C ARG A 254 -16.13 8.29 -47.77
N TYR A 255 -14.87 8.67 -47.81
CA TYR A 255 -14.29 9.58 -48.81
C TYR A 255 -12.79 9.30 -48.89
#